data_AF-A0A1V4YLI4-F1
#
_entry.id   AF-A0A1V4YLI4-F1
#
_cell.length_a   1.000
_cell.length_b   1.000
_cell.length_c   1.000
_cell.angle_alpha   90.00
_cell.angle_beta   90.00
_cell.angle_gamma   90.00
#
_symmetry.space_group_name_H-M   'P 1'
#
loop_
_entity.id
_entity.type
_entity.pdbx_description
1 polymer ?
#
loop_
_entity_poly.entity_id
_entity_poly.type
_entity_poly.pdbx_seq_one_letter_code
_entity_poly.pdbx_strand_id
1 'polypeptide(L)'
;MLILGIILMIPIVNFIGLGYYLRVISATFAGLNELPEFDEVGDLFINGLKMFVVAIIYMIIPLILYFLAWIFAVPSATFTTGTAVWYVPFYAFSAVSWILFALALILGLLFGLMYYIGIANMALYEGELGAALRFSEILDRINAIGWGTFIIWYIVFIVVSAVVATVIGIIGIILLFILIGILVFIIGYGYLSMFQARSVALLFASSEEDLEPE
;
A
#
# COMPACT_ATOMS: atom_id res chain seq x y z
N MET A 1 -1.94 25.03 7.02
CA MET A 1 -2.62 24.41 5.86
C MET A 1 -1.74 24.29 4.61
N LEU A 2 -1.04 25.34 4.16
CA LEU A 2 -0.01 25.24 3.09
C LEU A 2 1.20 24.37 3.47
N ILE A 3 1.55 24.39 4.75
CA ILE A 3 2.69 23.65 5.30
C ILE A 3 2.51 22.15 5.10
N LEU A 4 1.35 21.56 5.42
CA LEU A 4 1.06 20.13 5.28
C LEU A 4 1.17 19.62 3.82
N GLY A 5 0.88 20.50 2.85
CA GLY A 5 0.94 20.23 1.42
C GLY A 5 2.33 20.21 0.81
N ILE A 6 3.15 21.20 1.18
CA ILE A 6 4.58 21.24 0.82
C ILE A 6 5.32 20.10 1.54
N ILE A 7 4.86 19.79 2.74
CA ILE A 7 5.33 18.68 3.56
C ILE A 7 5.19 17.38 2.74
N LEU A 8 4.03 17.04 2.15
CA LEU A 8 3.85 15.77 1.38
C LEU A 8 4.74 15.62 0.12
N MET A 9 5.37 16.69 -0.36
CA MET A 9 6.33 16.64 -1.47
C MET A 9 7.77 16.30 -0.99
N ILE A 10 8.04 16.42 0.30
CA ILE A 10 9.31 16.05 0.94
C ILE A 10 9.20 14.59 1.41
N PRO A 11 10.12 13.70 1.02
CA PRO A 11 10.09 12.27 1.41
C PRO A 11 9.88 12.02 2.91
N ILE A 12 10.37 12.94 3.75
CA ILE A 12 10.30 12.91 5.22
C ILE A 12 8.85 12.93 5.75
N VAL A 13 7.95 13.58 5.03
CA VAL A 13 6.58 13.79 5.50
C VAL A 13 5.67 12.65 5.15
N ASN A 14 5.96 11.94 4.06
CA ASN A 14 5.22 10.74 3.74
C ASN A 14 5.24 9.78 4.94
N PHE A 15 6.32 9.77 5.73
CA PHE A 15 6.36 9.06 7.01
C PHE A 15 5.35 9.59 8.03
N ILE A 16 5.25 10.90 8.26
CA ILE A 16 4.23 11.46 9.17
C ILE A 16 2.82 11.05 8.74
N GLY A 17 2.53 11.08 7.43
CA GLY A 17 1.25 10.61 6.87
C GLY A 17 1.00 9.12 7.12
N LEU A 18 2.02 8.27 6.97
CA LEU A 18 1.94 6.84 7.29
C LEU A 18 1.75 6.59 8.80
N GLY A 19 2.40 7.37 9.66
CA GLY A 19 2.16 7.29 11.10
C GLY A 19 0.76 7.72 11.49
N TYR A 20 0.24 8.77 10.83
CA TYR A 20 -1.14 9.20 11.04
C TYR A 20 -2.13 8.14 10.54
N TYR A 21 -1.84 7.46 9.43
CA TYR A 21 -2.61 6.30 8.98
C TYR A 21 -2.70 5.21 10.06
N LEU A 22 -1.58 4.88 10.72
CA LEU A 22 -1.57 3.93 11.83
C LEU A 22 -2.43 4.43 13.01
N ARG A 23 -2.33 5.71 13.36
CA ARG A 23 -3.11 6.33 14.42
C ARG A 23 -4.62 6.29 14.13
N VAL A 24 -5.02 6.49 12.87
CA VAL A 24 -6.44 6.37 12.45
C VAL A 24 -6.93 4.93 12.62
N ILE A 25 -6.11 3.92 12.32
CA ILE A 25 -6.45 2.52 12.60
C ILE A 25 -6.66 2.31 14.10
N SER A 26 -5.69 2.70 14.94
CA SER A 26 -5.79 2.55 16.40
C SER A 26 -7.02 3.26 16.98
N ALA A 27 -7.33 4.46 16.51
CA ALA A 27 -8.54 5.18 16.92
C ALA A 27 -9.84 4.50 16.47
N THR A 28 -9.82 3.85 15.30
CA THR A 28 -10.97 3.07 14.83
C THR A 28 -11.21 1.86 15.72
N PHE A 29 -10.15 1.18 16.18
CA PHE A 29 -10.26 0.11 17.17
C PHE A 29 -10.78 0.60 18.52
N ALA A 30 -10.40 1.82 18.94
CA ALA A 30 -10.94 2.46 20.14
C ALA A 30 -12.41 2.92 20.00
N GLY A 31 -13.06 2.66 18.85
CA GLY A 31 -14.46 3.06 18.59
C GLY A 31 -14.64 4.57 18.39
N LEU A 32 -13.56 5.31 18.16
CA LEU A 32 -13.62 6.75 17.97
C LEU A 32 -14.10 7.09 16.55
N ASN A 33 -15.25 7.73 16.46
CA ASN A 33 -15.82 8.19 15.19
C ASN A 33 -15.18 9.49 14.68
N GLU A 34 -14.53 10.25 15.56
CA GLU A 34 -13.84 11.49 15.24
C GLU A 34 -12.42 11.21 14.71
N LEU A 35 -11.85 12.19 14.01
CA LEU A 35 -10.48 12.08 13.52
C LEU A 35 -9.50 12.31 14.67
N PRO A 36 -8.46 11.46 14.81
CA PRO A 36 -7.44 11.68 15.83
C PRO A 36 -6.76 13.03 15.66
N GLU A 37 -6.36 13.64 16.77
CA GLU A 37 -5.61 14.88 16.74
C GLU A 37 -4.27 14.68 16.00
N PHE A 38 -3.88 15.73 15.28
CA PHE A 38 -2.59 15.80 14.58
C PHE A 38 -1.57 16.50 15.47
N ASP A 39 -1.30 15.87 16.61
CA ASP A 39 -0.28 16.26 17.58
C ASP A 39 0.86 15.23 17.59
N GLU A 40 1.87 15.45 18.45
CA GLU A 40 2.97 14.49 18.63
C GLU A 40 3.62 14.04 17.31
N VAL A 41 3.91 15.01 16.44
CA VAL A 41 4.41 14.77 15.07
C VAL A 41 5.68 13.90 15.04
N GLY A 42 6.47 13.91 16.12
CA GLY A 42 7.62 13.01 16.30
C GLY A 42 7.22 11.53 16.35
N ASP A 43 6.16 11.19 17.09
CA ASP A 43 5.67 9.81 17.20
C ASP A 43 5.00 9.36 15.91
N LEU A 44 4.29 10.26 15.23
CA LEU A 44 3.79 10.02 13.87
C LEU A 44 4.94 9.71 12.91
N PHE A 45 6.03 10.47 12.95
CA PHE A 45 7.18 10.20 12.10
C PHE A 45 7.81 8.83 12.39
N ILE A 46 8.01 8.49 13.67
CA ILE A 46 8.59 7.19 14.08
C ILE A 46 7.69 6.03 13.63
N ASN A 47 6.39 6.12 13.89
CA ASN A 47 5.44 5.08 13.50
C ASN A 47 5.32 4.94 11.98
N GLY A 48 5.43 6.06 11.25
CA GLY A 48 5.52 6.06 9.80
C GLY A 48 6.76 5.36 9.25
N LEU A 49 7.93 5.62 9.87
CA LEU A 49 9.17 4.93 9.52
C LEU A 49 9.06 3.44 9.79
N LYS A 50 8.49 3.05 10.93
CA LYS A 50 8.23 1.65 11.25
C LYS A 50 7.34 0.98 10.19
N MET A 51 6.21 1.62 9.84
CA MET A 51 5.30 1.12 8.80
C MET A 51 6.00 0.97 7.44
N PHE A 52 6.88 1.91 7.08
CA PHE A 52 7.67 1.82 5.86
C PHE A 52 8.66 0.65 5.89
N VAL A 53 9.33 0.41 7.02
CA VAL A 53 10.20 -0.76 7.19
C VAL A 53 9.40 -2.06 7.02
N VAL A 54 8.21 -2.15 7.59
CA VAL A 54 7.30 -3.30 7.40
C VAL A 54 6.97 -3.46 5.92
N ALA A 55 6.60 -2.38 5.21
CA ALA A 55 6.29 -2.44 3.78
C ALA A 55 7.46 -2.98 2.95
N ILE A 56 8.69 -2.55 3.26
CA ILE A 56 9.90 -3.10 2.65
C ILE A 56 10.00 -4.61 2.93
N ILE A 57 9.86 -5.04 4.19
CA ILE A 57 9.99 -6.46 4.57
C ILE A 57 9.01 -7.34 3.79
N TYR A 58 7.74 -6.93 3.69
CA TYR A 58 6.73 -7.65 2.90
C TYR A 58 7.06 -7.71 1.40
N MET A 59 7.70 -6.67 0.86
CA MET A 59 7.99 -6.55 -0.57
C MET A 59 9.38 -7.06 -0.98
N ILE A 60 10.29 -7.37 -0.05
CA ILE A 60 11.64 -7.86 -0.36
C ILE A 60 11.59 -9.10 -1.25
N ILE A 61 10.81 -10.12 -0.88
CA ILE A 61 10.76 -11.39 -1.60
C ILE A 61 10.17 -11.19 -3.03
N PRO A 62 9.00 -10.56 -3.19
CA PRO A 62 8.46 -10.24 -4.52
C PRO A 62 9.43 -9.41 -5.38
N LEU A 63 10.10 -8.42 -4.79
CA LEU A 63 11.03 -7.56 -5.52
C LEU A 63 12.27 -8.32 -5.99
N ILE A 64 12.83 -9.20 -5.16
CA ILE A 64 13.96 -10.05 -5.56
C ILE A 64 13.57 -10.89 -6.78
N LEU A 65 12.41 -11.55 -6.74
CA LEU A 65 11.93 -12.34 -7.87
C LEU A 65 11.68 -11.51 -9.13
N TYR A 66 11.12 -10.32 -8.97
CA TYR A 66 10.94 -9.37 -10.06
C TYR A 66 12.28 -8.99 -10.71
N PHE A 67 13.28 -8.60 -9.91
CA PHE A 67 14.61 -8.28 -10.44
C PHE A 67 15.30 -9.49 -11.06
N LEU A 68 15.16 -10.68 -10.47
CA LEU A 68 15.67 -11.92 -11.06
C LEU A 68 15.04 -12.18 -12.44
N ALA A 69 13.75 -11.91 -12.63
CA ALA A 69 13.10 -12.07 -13.94
C ALA A 69 13.79 -11.23 -15.03
N TRP A 70 14.26 -10.03 -14.68
CA TRP A 70 15.00 -9.15 -15.59
C TRP A 70 16.44 -9.62 -15.85
N ILE A 71 17.09 -10.28 -14.89
CA ILE A 71 18.44 -10.85 -15.10
C ILE A 71 18.40 -11.95 -16.16
N PHE A 72 17.33 -12.75 -16.20
CA PHE A 72 17.13 -13.80 -17.19
C PHE A 72 16.45 -13.30 -18.48
N ALA A 73 16.21 -11.99 -18.60
CA ALA A 73 15.68 -11.42 -19.82
C ALA A 73 16.76 -11.49 -20.91
N VAL A 74 16.37 -11.92 -22.10
CA VAL A 74 17.28 -12.15 -23.21
C VAL A 74 17.26 -10.90 -24.10
N PRO A 75 18.41 -10.40 -24.58
CA PRO A 75 18.42 -9.37 -25.61
C PRO A 75 17.58 -9.86 -26.80
N SER A 76 16.52 -9.13 -27.14
CA SER A 76 15.71 -9.46 -28.31
C SER A 76 16.49 -9.15 -29.59
N ALA A 77 16.11 -9.84 -30.65
CA ALA A 77 16.83 -9.87 -31.91
C ALA A 77 17.00 -8.48 -32.54
N THR A 78 18.10 -8.34 -33.28
CA THR A 78 18.33 -7.26 -34.22
C THR A 78 17.26 -7.28 -35.31
N PHE A 79 16.67 -6.12 -35.61
CA PHE A 79 15.81 -5.99 -36.79
C PHE A 79 16.68 -5.61 -37.98
N THR A 80 16.70 -6.46 -39.00
CA THR A 80 17.34 -6.18 -40.28
C THR A 80 16.30 -5.73 -41.29
N THR A 81 16.47 -4.53 -41.84
CA THR A 81 15.67 -4.03 -42.98
C THR A 81 16.65 -3.64 -44.07
N GLY A 82 16.75 -4.48 -45.12
CA GLY A 82 17.77 -4.33 -46.15
C GLY A 82 19.17 -4.66 -45.63
N THR A 83 20.15 -3.78 -45.89
CA THR A 83 21.54 -3.92 -45.40
C THR A 83 21.78 -3.25 -44.04
N ALA A 84 20.79 -2.53 -43.50
CA ALA A 84 20.89 -1.85 -42.21
C ALA A 84 20.48 -2.80 -41.06
N VAL A 85 21.37 -2.95 -40.08
CA VAL A 85 21.11 -3.61 -38.81
C VAL A 85 20.70 -2.54 -37.80
N TRP A 86 19.45 -2.57 -37.34
CA TRP A 86 18.97 -1.70 -36.27
C TRP A 86 19.08 -2.43 -34.94
N TYR A 87 19.96 -1.93 -34.05
CA TYR A 87 20.00 -2.37 -32.67
C TYR A 87 18.94 -1.60 -31.88
N VAL A 88 17.79 -2.24 -31.68
CA VAL A 88 16.81 -1.77 -30.70
C VAL A 88 17.08 -2.55 -29.43
N PRO A 89 17.57 -1.92 -28.34
CA PRO A 89 17.73 -2.60 -27.05
C PRO A 89 16.34 -2.89 -26.46
N PHE A 90 15.70 -3.92 -26.99
CA PHE A 90 14.49 -4.52 -26.44
C PHE A 90 14.91 -5.82 -25.76
N TYR A 91 14.49 -6.02 -24.52
CA TYR A 91 14.74 -7.27 -23.79
C TYR A 91 13.47 -8.12 -23.87
N ALA A 92 13.57 -9.30 -24.48
CA ALA A 92 12.48 -10.26 -24.50
C ALA A 92 12.55 -11.11 -23.22
N PHE A 93 11.41 -11.28 -22.57
CA PHE A 93 11.32 -12.20 -21.44
C PHE A 93 11.49 -13.63 -21.95
N SER A 94 12.47 -14.35 -21.41
CA SER A 94 12.59 -15.79 -21.62
C SER A 94 11.44 -16.53 -20.92
N ALA A 95 11.27 -17.84 -21.21
CA ALA A 95 10.31 -18.66 -20.48
C ALA A 95 10.55 -18.63 -18.95
N VAL A 96 11.83 -18.61 -18.54
CA VAL A 96 12.22 -18.50 -17.13
C VAL A 96 11.87 -17.12 -16.57
N SER A 97 12.12 -16.03 -17.31
CA SER A 97 11.71 -14.68 -16.90
C SER A 97 10.20 -14.58 -16.68
N TRP A 98 9.40 -15.17 -17.57
CA TRP A 98 7.95 -15.17 -17.41
C TRP A 98 7.48 -15.92 -16.17
N ILE A 99 8.09 -17.07 -15.85
CA ILE A 99 7.77 -17.83 -14.63
C ILE A 99 8.13 -17.01 -13.38
N LEU A 100 9.34 -16.43 -13.34
CA LEU A 100 9.79 -15.61 -12.22
C LEU A 100 8.93 -14.35 -12.05
N PHE A 101 8.54 -13.72 -13.15
CA PHE A 101 7.67 -12.56 -13.14
C PHE A 101 6.26 -12.91 -12.65
N ALA A 102 5.67 -14.00 -13.15
CA ALA A 102 4.38 -14.48 -12.68
C ALA A 102 4.42 -14.81 -11.18
N LEU A 103 5.48 -15.47 -10.71
CA LEU A 103 5.67 -15.75 -9.29
C LEU A 103 5.82 -14.48 -8.46
N ALA A 104 6.57 -13.49 -8.95
CA ALA A 104 6.70 -12.19 -8.29
C ALA A 104 5.36 -11.47 -8.16
N LEU A 105 4.49 -11.53 -9.18
CA LEU A 105 3.15 -10.96 -9.13
C LEU A 105 2.25 -11.69 -8.12
N ILE A 106 2.26 -13.02 -8.13
CA ILE A 106 1.45 -13.83 -7.20
C ILE A 106 1.90 -13.56 -5.76
N LEU A 107 3.20 -13.65 -5.48
CA LEU A 107 3.71 -13.37 -4.14
C LEU A 107 3.52 -11.91 -3.75
N GLY A 108 3.71 -10.97 -4.67
CA GLY A 108 3.46 -9.54 -4.42
C GLY A 108 2.02 -9.28 -4.03
N LEU A 109 1.06 -9.96 -4.67
CA LEU A 109 -0.35 -9.90 -4.29
C LEU A 109 -0.57 -10.50 -2.90
N LEU A 110 -0.05 -11.70 -2.62
CA LEU A 110 -0.23 -12.38 -1.34
C LEU A 110 0.39 -11.61 -0.17
N PHE A 111 1.65 -11.19 -0.28
CA PHE A 111 2.31 -10.39 0.74
C PHE A 111 1.69 -9.00 0.86
N GLY A 112 1.24 -8.40 -0.24
CA GLY A 112 0.53 -7.12 -0.21
C GLY A 112 -0.81 -7.20 0.52
N LEU A 113 -1.53 -8.32 0.35
CA LEU A 113 -2.75 -8.61 1.11
C LEU A 113 -2.45 -8.75 2.61
N MET A 114 -1.45 -9.57 2.96
CA MET A 114 -1.05 -9.77 4.35
C MET A 114 -0.53 -8.49 5.01
N TYR A 115 0.09 -7.59 4.25
CA TYR A 115 0.57 -6.31 4.75
C TYR A 115 -0.54 -5.46 5.37
N TYR A 116 -1.74 -5.40 4.78
CA TYR A 116 -2.86 -4.62 5.33
C TYR A 116 -3.33 -5.14 6.71
N ILE A 117 -3.38 -6.46 6.88
CA ILE A 117 -3.68 -7.06 8.18
C ILE A 117 -2.49 -6.91 9.14
N GLY A 118 -1.26 -6.97 8.64
CA GLY A 118 -0.05 -6.73 9.42
C GLY A 118 0.03 -5.33 10.01
N ILE A 119 -0.27 -4.27 9.24
CA ILE A 119 -0.30 -2.90 9.77
C ILE A 119 -1.46 -2.69 10.75
N ALA A 120 -2.58 -3.39 10.56
CA ALA A 120 -3.67 -3.39 11.52
C ALA A 120 -3.25 -4.07 12.84
N ASN A 121 -2.58 -5.22 12.75
CA ASN A 121 -2.02 -5.90 13.92
C ASN A 121 -0.98 -5.02 14.64
N MET A 122 -0.12 -4.33 13.89
CA MET A 122 0.82 -3.36 14.43
C MET A 122 0.10 -2.23 15.19
N ALA A 123 -1.03 -1.75 14.68
CA ALA A 123 -1.83 -0.71 15.33
C ALA A 123 -2.50 -1.21 16.62
N LEU A 124 -2.88 -2.49 16.68
CA LEU A 124 -3.42 -3.15 17.88
C LEU A 124 -2.35 -3.26 18.99
N TYR A 125 -1.11 -3.59 18.62
CA TYR A 125 0.03 -3.67 19.53
C TYR A 125 0.83 -2.35 19.61
N GLU A 126 0.14 -1.21 19.69
CA GLU A 126 0.72 0.12 19.96
C GLU A 126 1.93 0.52 19.07
N GLY A 127 1.93 0.08 17.81
CA GLY A 127 3.00 0.38 16.87
C GLY A 127 4.26 -0.47 17.05
N GLU A 128 4.15 -1.67 17.63
CA GLU A 128 5.24 -2.64 17.69
C GLU A 128 5.56 -3.19 16.28
N LEU A 129 6.79 -2.97 15.79
CA LEU A 129 7.25 -3.48 14.50
C LEU A 129 7.09 -5.00 14.35
N GLY A 130 7.39 -5.74 15.42
CA GLY A 130 7.33 -7.21 15.44
C GLY A 130 5.91 -7.74 15.25
N ALA A 131 4.91 -7.02 15.75
CA ALA A 131 3.50 -7.40 15.62
C ALA A 131 3.04 -7.41 14.16
N ALA A 132 3.58 -6.52 13.32
CA ALA A 132 3.28 -6.48 11.90
C ALA A 132 3.78 -7.71 11.12
N LEU A 133 4.69 -8.49 11.71
CA LEU A 133 5.38 -9.62 11.10
C LEU A 133 5.03 -10.96 11.78
N ARG A 134 4.04 -10.98 12.68
CA ARG A 134 3.51 -12.21 13.27
C ARG A 134 2.67 -12.95 12.24
N PHE A 135 3.32 -13.56 11.26
CA PHE A 135 2.66 -14.16 10.10
C PHE A 135 1.63 -15.23 10.47
N SER A 136 1.84 -16.02 11.54
CA SER A 136 0.85 -17.00 11.98
C SER A 136 -0.43 -16.30 12.44
N GLU A 137 -0.32 -15.30 13.32
CA GLU A 137 -1.46 -14.53 13.82
C GLU A 137 -2.19 -13.81 12.68
N ILE A 138 -1.45 -13.24 11.74
CA ILE A 138 -2.01 -12.56 10.56
C ILE A 138 -2.79 -13.56 9.68
N LEU A 139 -2.25 -14.76 9.46
CA LEU A 139 -2.93 -15.79 8.69
C LEU A 139 -4.16 -16.32 9.42
N ASP A 140 -4.09 -16.51 10.73
CA ASP A 140 -5.22 -16.93 11.56
C ASP A 140 -6.36 -15.91 11.49
N ARG A 141 -6.03 -14.61 11.56
CA ARG A 141 -7.01 -13.52 11.38
C ARG A 141 -7.60 -13.48 9.97
N ILE A 142 -6.79 -13.67 8.92
CA ILE A 142 -7.31 -13.76 7.54
C ILE A 142 -8.23 -14.98 7.38
N ASN A 143 -7.89 -16.11 7.99
CA ASN A 143 -8.72 -17.30 7.98
C ASN A 143 -10.05 -17.09 8.72
N ALA A 144 -10.03 -16.38 9.86
CA ALA A 144 -11.22 -16.00 10.62
C ALA A 144 -12.16 -15.10 9.79
N ILE A 145 -11.63 -14.07 9.14
CA ILE A 145 -12.41 -13.21 8.20
C ILE A 145 -13.01 -14.03 7.04
N GLY A 146 -12.31 -15.09 6.64
CA GLY A 146 -12.62 -15.91 5.49
C GLY A 146 -12.04 -15.32 4.20
N TRP A 147 -11.29 -16.15 3.46
CA TRP A 147 -10.62 -15.75 2.22
C TRP A 147 -11.56 -15.15 1.17
N GLY A 148 -12.81 -15.64 1.07
CA GLY A 148 -13.80 -15.11 0.13
C GLY A 148 -14.18 -13.66 0.46
N THR A 149 -14.55 -13.41 1.72
CA THR A 149 -14.89 -12.07 2.23
C THR A 149 -13.70 -11.12 2.09
N PHE A 150 -12.51 -11.59 2.46
CA PHE A 150 -11.28 -10.82 2.38
C PHE A 150 -10.92 -10.42 0.93
N ILE A 151 -11.05 -11.34 -0.03
CA ILE A 151 -10.84 -11.05 -1.46
C ILE A 151 -11.89 -10.06 -1.98
N ILE A 152 -13.17 -10.23 -1.62
CA ILE A 152 -14.24 -9.30 -2.01
C ILE A 152 -13.95 -7.90 -1.46
N TRP A 153 -13.60 -7.80 -0.17
CA TRP A 153 -13.20 -6.54 0.45
C TRP A 153 -12.03 -5.90 -0.31
N TYR A 154 -11.02 -6.68 -0.67
CA TYR A 154 -9.85 -6.18 -1.40
C TYR A 154 -10.20 -5.65 -2.80
N ILE A 155 -11.07 -6.35 -3.52
CA ILE A 155 -11.57 -5.90 -4.82
C ILE A 155 -12.33 -4.58 -4.66
N VAL A 156 -13.26 -4.50 -3.70
CA VAL A 156 -14.02 -3.27 -3.43
C VAL A 156 -13.09 -2.13 -3.03
N PHE A 157 -12.12 -2.40 -2.17
CA PHE A 157 -11.10 -1.46 -1.71
C PHE A 157 -10.32 -0.86 -2.88
N ILE A 158 -9.84 -1.70 -3.82
CA ILE A 158 -9.14 -1.25 -5.02
C ILE A 158 -10.05 -0.42 -5.92
N VAL A 159 -11.26 -0.91 -6.19
CA VAL A 159 -12.21 -0.24 -7.11
C VAL A 159 -12.59 1.14 -6.58
N VAL A 160 -12.98 1.24 -5.31
CA VAL A 160 -13.32 2.51 -4.68
C VAL A 160 -12.12 3.44 -4.65
N SER A 161 -10.95 2.95 -4.26
CA SER A 161 -9.73 3.75 -4.24
C SER A 161 -9.36 4.28 -5.63
N ALA A 162 -9.47 3.45 -6.66
CA ALA A 162 -9.17 3.82 -8.04
C ALA A 162 -10.15 4.88 -8.58
N VAL A 163 -11.45 4.72 -8.32
CA VAL A 163 -12.47 5.70 -8.73
C VAL A 163 -12.22 7.03 -8.03
N VAL A 164 -12.05 7.04 -6.71
CA VAL A 164 -11.83 8.26 -5.92
C VAL A 164 -10.52 8.93 -6.32
N ALA A 165 -9.43 8.18 -6.47
CA ALA A 165 -8.15 8.72 -6.93
C ALA A 165 -8.24 9.32 -8.34
N THR A 166 -8.99 8.70 -9.25
CA THR A 166 -9.20 9.22 -10.61
C THR A 166 -9.98 10.53 -10.58
N VAL A 167 -11.04 10.61 -9.76
CA VAL A 167 -11.84 11.83 -9.59
C VAL A 167 -10.98 12.96 -9.01
N ILE A 168 -10.22 12.69 -7.94
CA ILE A 168 -9.27 13.65 -7.35
C ILE A 168 -8.25 14.11 -8.40
N GLY A 169 -7.72 13.17 -9.19
CA GLY A 169 -6.76 13.46 -10.26
C GLY A 169 -7.31 14.37 -11.34
N ILE A 170 -8.50 14.08 -11.87
CA ILE A 170 -9.15 14.89 -12.91
C ILE A 170 -9.45 16.29 -12.38
N ILE A 171 -10.08 16.39 -11.21
CA ILE A 171 -10.42 17.69 -10.59
C ILE A 171 -9.14 18.48 -10.29
N GLY A 172 -8.13 17.82 -9.74
CA GLY A 172 -6.82 18.40 -9.45
C GLY A 172 -6.15 18.96 -10.70
N ILE A 173 -6.17 18.22 -11.82
CA ILE A 173 -5.62 18.68 -13.11
C ILE A 173 -6.37 19.89 -13.66
N ILE A 174 -7.70 19.88 -13.62
CA ILE A 174 -8.52 21.00 -14.09
C ILE A 174 -8.21 22.27 -13.27
N LEU A 175 -8.03 22.12 -11.95
CA LEU A 175 -7.81 23.23 -11.03
C LEU A 175 -6.33 23.60 -10.84
N LEU A 176 -5.38 22.86 -11.42
CA LEU A 176 -3.94 23.13 -11.32
C LEU A 176 -3.60 24.54 -11.85
N PHE A 177 -4.32 25.01 -12.86
CA PHE A 177 -4.14 26.36 -13.43
C PHE A 177 -4.42 27.51 -12.45
N ILE A 178 -5.10 27.24 -11.33
CA ILE A 178 -5.55 28.26 -10.36
C ILE A 178 -4.77 28.14 -9.03
N LEU A 179 -3.69 27.35 -8.95
CA LEU A 179 -2.97 26.97 -7.71
C LEU A 179 -3.83 26.21 -6.67
N ILE A 180 -5.16 26.22 -6.79
CA ILE A 180 -6.13 25.47 -5.98
C ILE A 180 -6.04 23.95 -6.23
N GLY A 181 -5.62 23.52 -7.43
CA GLY A 181 -5.51 22.10 -7.75
C GLY A 181 -4.60 21.33 -6.78
N ILE A 182 -3.52 21.95 -6.29
CA ILE A 182 -2.62 21.35 -5.31
C ILE A 182 -3.35 21.06 -3.99
N LEU A 183 -4.19 21.98 -3.52
CA LEU A 183 -4.98 21.79 -2.29
C LEU A 183 -5.97 20.63 -2.43
N VAL A 184 -6.61 20.51 -3.59
CA VAL A 184 -7.54 19.40 -3.88
C VAL A 184 -6.80 18.06 -3.87
N PHE A 185 -5.59 18.01 -4.42
CA PHE A 185 -4.77 16.80 -4.35
C PHE A 185 -4.45 16.40 -2.91
N ILE A 186 -3.96 17.33 -2.09
CA ILE A 186 -3.57 17.06 -0.71
C ILE A 186 -4.76 16.59 0.12
N ILE A 187 -5.86 17.36 0.07
CA ILE A 187 -7.06 17.07 0.85
C ILE A 187 -7.69 15.78 0.35
N GLY A 188 -7.81 15.60 -0.96
CA GLY A 188 -8.40 14.41 -1.57
C GLY A 188 -7.63 13.14 -1.21
N TYR A 189 -6.30 13.14 -1.36
CA TYR A 189 -5.48 11.98 -0.99
C TYR A 189 -5.46 11.73 0.52
N GLY A 190 -5.55 12.79 1.34
CA GLY A 190 -5.73 12.66 2.79
C GLY A 190 -7.05 11.98 3.16
N TYR A 191 -8.17 12.35 2.52
CA TYR A 191 -9.45 11.67 2.73
C TYR A 191 -9.41 10.22 2.27
N LEU A 192 -8.77 9.95 1.13
CA LEU A 192 -8.61 8.59 0.64
C LEU A 192 -7.81 7.73 1.62
N SER A 193 -6.70 8.23 2.17
CA SER A 193 -5.91 7.46 3.15
C SER A 193 -6.67 7.19 4.44
N MET A 194 -7.49 8.13 4.92
CA MET A 194 -8.35 7.92 6.09
C MET A 194 -9.45 6.88 5.84
N PHE A 195 -10.08 6.91 4.67
CA PHE A 195 -11.02 5.87 4.26
C PHE A 195 -10.33 4.49 4.25
N GLN A 196 -9.13 4.42 3.67
CA GLN A 196 -8.37 3.18 3.61
C GLN A 196 -8.03 2.65 5.01
N ALA A 197 -7.54 3.51 5.91
CA ALA A 197 -7.24 3.14 7.30
C ALA A 197 -8.47 2.57 8.02
N ARG A 198 -9.61 3.27 7.95
CA ARG A 198 -10.86 2.79 8.56
C ARG A 198 -11.34 1.48 7.95
N SER A 199 -11.28 1.34 6.63
CA SER A 199 -11.72 0.11 5.95
C SER A 199 -10.89 -1.11 6.34
N VAL A 200 -9.59 -0.93 6.54
CA VAL A 200 -8.66 -1.96 7.03
C VAL A 200 -8.94 -2.30 8.48
N ALA A 201 -9.12 -1.29 9.33
CA ALA A 201 -9.44 -1.49 10.75
C ALA A 201 -10.75 -2.25 10.93
N LEU A 202 -11.81 -1.89 10.19
CA LEU A 202 -13.11 -2.57 10.29
C LEU A 202 -13.05 -4.03 9.81
N LEU A 203 -12.32 -4.31 8.74
CA LEU A 203 -12.11 -5.69 8.27
C LEU A 203 -11.29 -6.51 9.29
N PHE A 204 -10.30 -5.88 9.92
CA PHE A 204 -9.53 -6.54 10.96
C PHE A 204 -10.41 -6.81 12.19
N ALA A 205 -11.23 -5.85 12.61
CA ALA A 205 -12.13 -6.01 13.76
C ALA A 205 -13.18 -7.10 13.54
N SER A 206 -13.66 -7.32 12.30
CA SER A 206 -14.56 -8.45 12.01
C SER A 206 -13.89 -9.81 12.20
N SER A 207 -12.55 -9.88 12.29
CA SER A 207 -11.84 -11.11 12.66
C SER A 207 -11.91 -11.41 14.15
N GLU A 208 -12.13 -10.40 15.01
CA GLU A 208 -12.14 -10.57 16.47
C GLU A 208 -13.47 -11.08 16.99
N GLU A 209 -14.59 -10.66 16.39
CA GLU A 209 -15.92 -11.21 16.69
C GLU A 209 -15.99 -12.74 16.49
N ASP A 210 -15.19 -13.29 15.58
CA ASP A 210 -15.13 -14.74 15.31
C ASP A 210 -14.05 -15.47 16.15
N LEU A 211 -13.16 -14.75 16.83
CA LEU A 211 -12.05 -15.31 17.63
C LEU A 211 -12.30 -15.27 19.15
N GLU A 212 -13.30 -14.54 19.62
CA GLU A 212 -13.79 -14.65 20.99
C GLU A 212 -14.83 -15.80 21.08
N PRO A 213 -14.52 -16.92 21.76
CA PRO A 213 -15.56 -17.90 22.07
C PRO A 213 -16.50 -17.31 23.13
N GLU A 214 -17.82 -17.44 22.89
CA GLU A 214 -18.87 -17.20 23.90
C GLU A 214 -18.57 -17.87 25.27
#